data_AF-A0A5B7SZG7-F1
#
_entry.id   AF-A0A5B7SZG7-F1
#
_cell.length_a   1.000
_cell.length_b   1.000
_cell.length_c   1.000
_cell.angle_alpha   90.00
_cell.angle_beta   90.00
_cell.angle_gamma   90.00
#
_symmetry.space_group_name_H-M   'P 1'
#
loop_
_entity.id
_entity.type
_entity.pdbx_description
1 polymer ?
#
loop_
_entity_poly.entity_id
_entity_poly.type
_entity_poly.pdbx_seq_one_letter_code
_entity_poly.pdbx_strand_id
1 'polypeptide(L)'
;MKRWGLAAILVVFLVGGCSQVKHHPQKKVNTTKKSVVKTLNFTKGIPDQLQNTYYQYSTSDSSNESDQLSELMIKSNEILLNDLTSGQEIDYLSDVSYRRLKKNTYVLYNGNLFQKIHLLDNHDLELFDDSNDYQTALKILDKQLYHSGSLPDDLRASPKDLDGKYYVNSLDFRNYISFNTGIRNSYEAIVQSNGLLQFSRYFHPEILIKNGKYALKTLDLSDASAEHYVTFSRVSATCLKDDTTNQLYYLEKNPKQQALKKMGIEEPITKYYQKSNSKIESKTYDFADDQDDDYYDTYDDFNLNEGD
;
A
#
# COMPACT_ATOMS: atom_id res chain seq x y z
N MET A 1 67.70 -10.79 -17.84
CA MET A 1 68.39 -12.02 -17.41
C MET A 1 67.65 -13.20 -18.04
N LYS A 2 68.10 -13.76 -19.16
CA LYS A 2 69.11 -14.83 -19.26
C LYS A 2 68.97 -15.92 -18.17
N ARG A 3 68.93 -17.24 -18.41
CA ARG A 3 68.84 -18.09 -19.61
C ARG A 3 69.15 -19.57 -19.13
N TRP A 4 68.59 -20.61 -19.79
CA TRP A 4 69.07 -22.02 -20.01
C TRP A 4 68.50 -23.12 -19.06
N GLY A 5 68.30 -24.37 -19.51
CA GLY A 5 68.74 -25.08 -20.74
C GLY A 5 67.81 -26.27 -21.09
N LEU A 6 67.62 -26.59 -22.39
CA LEU A 6 68.38 -27.55 -23.23
C LEU A 6 68.17 -29.04 -22.81
N ALA A 7 68.02 -30.04 -23.68
CA ALA A 7 67.80 -30.18 -25.13
C ALA A 7 67.76 -31.68 -25.50
N ALA A 8 67.20 -31.96 -26.69
CA ALA A 8 67.48 -33.06 -27.65
C ALA A 8 67.30 -34.53 -27.17
N ILE A 9 66.71 -35.44 -27.97
CA ILE A 9 67.30 -35.99 -29.20
C ILE A 9 66.21 -36.55 -30.15
N LEU A 10 66.45 -36.32 -31.44
CA LEU A 10 65.84 -36.84 -32.66
C LEU A 10 66.38 -38.25 -32.99
N VAL A 11 65.58 -39.21 -33.52
CA VAL A 11 65.95 -40.07 -34.67
C VAL A 11 64.70 -40.64 -35.40
N VAL A 12 64.49 -40.10 -36.60
CA VAL A 12 64.11 -40.62 -37.93
C VAL A 12 63.71 -42.11 -38.16
N PHE A 13 62.54 -42.25 -38.83
CA PHE A 13 62.05 -43.20 -39.87
C PHE A 13 62.49 -44.67 -39.95
N LEU A 14 61.51 -45.56 -40.19
CA LEU A 14 61.54 -46.57 -41.28
C LEU A 14 60.11 -47.03 -41.67
N VAL A 15 59.75 -46.66 -42.90
CA VAL A 15 59.02 -47.37 -43.98
C VAL A 15 58.18 -48.62 -43.64
N GLY A 16 56.93 -48.65 -44.14
CA GLY A 16 56.29 -49.92 -44.50
C GLY A 16 54.77 -49.87 -44.73
N GLY A 17 54.35 -49.87 -46.00
CA GLY A 17 53.24 -50.72 -46.46
C GLY A 17 51.82 -50.15 -46.52
N CYS A 18 51.34 -49.93 -47.74
CA CYS A 18 49.92 -49.83 -48.08
C CYS A 18 49.12 -51.04 -47.57
N SER A 19 47.93 -50.80 -46.99
CA SER A 19 46.79 -51.72 -47.12
C SER A 19 45.46 -51.05 -46.79
N GLN A 20 44.64 -50.95 -47.85
CA GLN A 20 43.18 -50.97 -47.92
C GLN A 20 42.38 -50.52 -46.68
N VAL A 21 41.81 -49.31 -46.78
CA VAL A 21 40.68 -48.87 -45.96
C VAL A 21 39.45 -49.72 -46.33
N LYS A 22 39.10 -50.69 -45.48
CA LYS A 22 37.75 -51.27 -45.47
C LYS A 22 36.84 -50.34 -44.69
N HIS A 23 36.00 -49.57 -45.38
CA HIS A 23 34.86 -48.91 -44.75
C HIS A 23 33.90 -49.97 -44.21
N HIS A 24 33.92 -50.22 -42.90
CA HIS A 24 32.78 -50.80 -42.22
C HIS A 24 31.74 -49.71 -42.00
N PRO A 25 30.49 -49.87 -42.47
CA PRO A 25 29.43 -48.95 -42.10
C PRO A 25 29.15 -49.10 -40.60
N GLN A 26 29.57 -48.11 -39.80
CA GLN A 26 29.10 -47.98 -38.43
C GLN A 26 27.59 -47.75 -38.48
N LYS A 27 26.85 -48.74 -37.96
CA LYS A 27 25.42 -48.64 -37.69
C LYS A 27 25.24 -47.45 -36.72
N LYS A 28 24.76 -46.31 -37.20
CA LYS A 28 24.32 -45.22 -36.33
C LYS A 28 23.20 -45.77 -35.46
N VAL A 29 23.49 -46.03 -34.19
CA VAL A 29 22.47 -46.25 -33.18
C VAL A 29 21.75 -44.92 -33.04
N ASN A 30 20.61 -44.78 -33.71
CA ASN A 30 19.66 -43.72 -33.41
C ASN A 30 19.12 -44.00 -32.01
N THR A 31 19.81 -43.49 -30.99
CA THR A 31 19.24 -43.34 -29.67
C THR A 31 18.24 -42.19 -29.78
N THR A 32 17.01 -42.50 -30.18
CA THR A 32 15.88 -41.60 -29.99
C THR A 32 15.73 -41.44 -28.48
N LYS A 33 16.37 -40.41 -27.91
CA LYS A 33 16.03 -39.92 -26.58
C LYS A 33 14.57 -39.53 -26.66
N LYS A 34 13.67 -40.39 -26.18
CA LYS A 34 12.29 -40.01 -25.87
C LYS A 34 12.40 -38.84 -24.90
N SER A 35 12.13 -37.64 -25.39
CA SER A 35 11.85 -36.48 -24.55
C SER A 35 10.62 -36.86 -23.72
N VAL A 36 10.85 -37.32 -22.50
CA VAL A 36 9.77 -37.46 -21.53
C VAL A 36 9.42 -36.03 -21.15
N VAL A 37 8.38 -35.49 -21.80
CA VAL A 37 7.74 -34.25 -21.37
C VAL A 37 7.21 -34.54 -19.96
N LYS A 38 7.95 -34.07 -18.95
CA LYS A 38 7.49 -34.16 -17.56
C LYS A 38 6.36 -33.15 -17.41
N THR A 39 5.13 -33.63 -17.40
CA THR A 39 3.98 -32.81 -17.01
C THR A 39 4.19 -32.36 -15.57
N LEU A 40 4.17 -31.05 -15.33
CA LEU A 40 4.23 -30.48 -13.98
C LEU A 40 2.88 -30.77 -13.30
N ASN A 41 2.84 -31.74 -12.40
CA ASN A 41 1.62 -32.06 -11.66
C ASN A 41 1.56 -31.21 -10.38
N PHE A 42 0.47 -30.47 -10.24
CA PHE A 42 0.13 -29.71 -9.03
C PHE A 42 -1.06 -30.37 -8.33
N THR A 43 -1.03 -30.35 -7.00
CA THR A 43 -2.13 -30.78 -6.14
C THR A 43 -3.01 -29.57 -5.85
N LYS A 44 -4.32 -29.67 -6.06
CA LYS A 44 -5.26 -28.58 -5.76
C LYS A 44 -5.23 -28.23 -4.26
N GLY A 45 -5.27 -26.94 -3.95
CA GLY A 45 -5.25 -26.39 -2.60
C GLY A 45 -3.87 -25.93 -2.13
N ILE A 46 -3.72 -25.82 -0.82
CA ILE A 46 -2.49 -25.46 -0.09
C ILE A 46 -2.11 -26.62 0.85
N PRO A 47 -0.82 -26.92 1.10
CA PRO A 47 -0.43 -27.95 2.06
C PRO A 47 -1.04 -27.73 3.45
N ASP A 48 -1.64 -28.77 4.06
CA ASP A 48 -2.33 -28.68 5.36
C ASP A 48 -1.47 -28.06 6.47
N GLN A 49 -0.16 -28.33 6.46
CA GLN A 49 0.80 -27.77 7.43
C GLN A 49 0.97 -26.25 7.37
N LEU A 50 0.47 -25.59 6.32
CA LEU A 50 0.50 -24.14 6.16
C LEU A 50 -0.86 -23.50 6.44
N GLN A 51 -1.93 -24.29 6.42
CA GLN A 51 -3.30 -23.79 6.56
C GLN A 51 -3.58 -23.34 7.99
N ASN A 52 -4.58 -22.47 8.14
CA ASN A 52 -5.08 -21.95 9.43
C ASN A 52 -3.99 -21.30 10.28
N THR A 53 -2.96 -20.76 9.63
CA THR A 53 -1.83 -20.11 10.29
C THR A 53 -1.85 -18.62 9.95
N TYR A 54 -1.62 -17.81 10.99
CA TYR A 54 -1.42 -16.37 10.87
C TYR A 54 0.08 -16.13 10.81
N TYR A 55 0.49 -15.23 9.92
CA TYR A 55 1.85 -14.73 9.93
C TYR A 55 1.86 -13.21 9.90
N GLN A 56 2.84 -12.61 10.56
CA GLN A 56 3.05 -11.17 10.57
C GLN A 56 4.28 -10.78 9.76
N TYR A 57 4.20 -9.65 9.07
CA TYR A 57 5.36 -8.97 8.51
C TYR A 57 5.50 -7.59 9.12
N SER A 58 6.72 -7.25 9.53
CA SER A 58 7.07 -5.93 10.00
C SER A 58 8.44 -5.55 9.45
N THR A 59 8.47 -4.50 8.64
CA THR A 59 9.70 -3.76 8.38
C THR A 59 9.54 -2.37 8.95
N SER A 60 10.45 -2.00 9.85
CA SER A 60 10.57 -0.63 10.33
C SER A 60 11.19 0.21 9.22
N ASP A 61 10.49 1.23 8.73
CA ASP A 61 11.06 2.16 7.78
C ASP A 61 11.61 3.39 8.52
N SER A 62 12.88 3.74 8.27
CA SER A 62 13.49 4.96 8.79
C SER A 62 13.04 6.23 8.04
N SER A 63 12.32 6.07 6.92
CA SER A 63 11.78 7.15 6.11
C SER A 63 10.52 7.78 6.74
N ASN A 64 10.01 8.82 6.07
CA ASN A 64 8.75 9.49 6.40
C ASN A 64 7.49 8.68 6.00
N GLU A 65 7.60 7.40 5.64
CA GLU A 65 6.48 6.51 5.28
C GLU A 65 5.94 5.72 6.48
N SER A 66 4.81 5.02 6.35
CA SER A 66 4.33 4.11 7.41
C SER A 66 5.20 2.84 7.49
N ASP A 67 5.28 2.23 8.67
CA ASP A 67 5.85 0.88 8.77
C ASP A 67 4.97 -0.11 8.00
N GLN A 68 5.59 -1.07 7.32
CA GLN A 68 4.84 -2.11 6.63
C GLN A 68 4.39 -3.14 7.66
N LEU A 69 3.09 -3.14 7.97
CA LEU A 69 2.47 -4.06 8.93
C LEU A 69 1.35 -4.82 8.22
N SER A 70 1.52 -6.13 8.08
CA SER A 70 0.51 -6.97 7.44
C SER A 70 0.37 -8.31 8.14
N GLU A 71 -0.84 -8.87 8.03
CA GLU A 71 -1.14 -10.23 8.44
C GLU A 71 -1.44 -11.08 7.20
N LEU A 72 -0.76 -12.21 7.08
CA LEU A 72 -1.09 -13.25 6.10
C LEU A 72 -1.94 -14.33 6.76
N MET A 73 -3.10 -14.61 6.17
CA MET A 73 -3.96 -15.73 6.53
C MET A 73 -3.94 -16.76 5.40
N ILE A 74 -3.47 -17.97 5.70
CA ILE A 74 -3.41 -19.06 4.73
C ILE A 74 -4.59 -20.00 4.95
N LYS A 75 -5.48 -20.09 3.95
CA LYS A 75 -6.64 -20.98 3.91
C LYS A 75 -6.36 -22.20 3.03
N SER A 76 -7.38 -23.03 2.77
CA SER A 76 -7.21 -24.28 2.01
C SER A 76 -6.92 -24.08 0.52
N ASN A 77 -7.34 -22.95 -0.07
CA ASN A 77 -7.19 -22.64 -1.48
C ASN A 77 -6.76 -21.20 -1.78
N GLU A 78 -6.53 -20.38 -0.74
CA GLU A 78 -6.19 -18.97 -0.90
C GLU A 78 -5.24 -18.51 0.21
N ILE A 79 -4.45 -17.49 -0.11
CA ILE A 79 -3.63 -16.71 0.81
C ILE A 79 -4.19 -15.30 0.78
N LEU A 80 -4.65 -14.81 1.93
CA LEU A 80 -5.17 -13.46 2.10
C LEU A 80 -4.12 -12.60 2.81
N LEU A 81 -3.95 -11.38 2.32
CA LEU A 81 -3.12 -10.35 2.95
C LEU A 81 -4.04 -9.28 3.53
N ASN A 82 -3.96 -9.07 4.83
CA ASN A 82 -4.58 -7.95 5.49
C ASN A 82 -3.51 -6.89 5.75
N ASP A 83 -3.53 -5.82 4.96
CA ASP A 83 -2.69 -4.65 5.20
C ASP A 83 -3.34 -3.82 6.30
N LEU A 84 -2.72 -3.84 7.48
CA LEU A 84 -3.26 -3.18 8.67
C LEU A 84 -3.19 -1.65 8.56
N THR A 85 -2.24 -1.13 7.76
CA THR A 85 -2.10 0.32 7.57
C THR A 85 -3.25 0.86 6.71
N SER A 86 -3.64 0.16 5.66
CA SER A 86 -4.80 0.57 4.84
C SER A 86 -6.13 0.04 5.37
N GLY A 87 -6.11 -0.95 6.28
CA GLY A 87 -7.28 -1.68 6.75
C GLY A 87 -8.00 -2.38 5.58
N GLN A 88 -7.24 -2.86 4.60
CA GLN A 88 -7.76 -3.58 3.45
C GLN A 88 -7.31 -5.04 3.48
N GLU A 89 -8.27 -5.93 3.30
CA GLU A 89 -8.02 -7.33 2.99
C GLU A 89 -7.95 -7.48 1.47
N ILE A 90 -6.90 -8.13 0.98
CA ILE A 90 -6.63 -8.35 -0.44
C ILE A 90 -6.38 -9.84 -0.65
N ASP A 91 -6.98 -10.38 -1.70
CA ASP A 91 -6.65 -11.71 -2.22
C ASP A 91 -5.23 -11.69 -2.76
N TYR A 92 -4.27 -12.09 -1.93
CA TYR A 92 -2.87 -12.13 -2.32
C TYR A 92 -2.61 -13.27 -3.31
N LEU A 93 -3.23 -14.43 -3.08
CA LEU A 93 -3.20 -15.55 -4.01
C LEU A 93 -4.47 -16.39 -3.88
N SER A 94 -5.22 -16.60 -4.97
CA SER A 94 -6.48 -17.35 -4.98
C SER A 94 -6.41 -18.60 -5.87
N ASP A 95 -7.36 -19.52 -5.70
CA ASP A 95 -7.47 -20.80 -6.45
C ASP A 95 -6.17 -21.60 -6.55
N VAL A 96 -5.43 -21.62 -5.44
CA VAL A 96 -4.08 -22.15 -5.38
C VAL A 96 -4.05 -23.65 -5.59
N SER A 97 -3.06 -24.09 -6.35
CA SER A 97 -2.57 -25.47 -6.37
C SER A 97 -1.09 -25.46 -6.01
N TYR A 98 -0.58 -26.53 -5.40
CA TYR A 98 0.80 -26.59 -4.95
C TYR A 98 1.55 -27.79 -5.52
N ARG A 99 2.87 -27.65 -5.57
CA ARG A 99 3.80 -28.75 -5.79
C ARG A 99 4.87 -28.72 -4.71
N ARG A 100 5.04 -29.83 -4.00
CA ARG A 100 6.13 -30.00 -3.04
C ARG A 100 7.46 -30.20 -3.77
N LEU A 101 8.47 -29.39 -3.42
CA LEU A 101 9.84 -29.53 -3.94
C LEU A 101 10.68 -30.44 -3.05
N LYS A 102 10.62 -30.18 -1.73
CA LYS A 102 11.31 -30.94 -0.67
C LYS A 102 10.56 -30.75 0.65
N LYS A 103 11.13 -31.23 1.77
CA LYS A 103 10.54 -30.97 3.09
C LYS A 103 10.38 -29.46 3.29
N ASN A 104 9.17 -29.04 3.68
CA ASN A 104 8.79 -27.66 3.97
C ASN A 104 8.94 -26.63 2.83
N THR A 105 9.32 -27.03 1.61
CA THR A 105 9.44 -26.12 0.46
C THR A 105 8.45 -26.51 -0.63
N TYR A 106 7.66 -25.54 -1.07
CA TYR A 106 6.60 -25.72 -2.05
C TYR A 106 6.66 -24.63 -3.12
N VAL A 107 6.05 -24.93 -4.27
CA VAL A 107 5.67 -23.92 -5.27
C VAL A 107 4.17 -23.89 -5.33
N LEU A 108 3.58 -22.72 -5.09
CA LEU A 108 2.18 -22.44 -5.29
C LEU A 108 1.95 -21.96 -6.73
N TYR A 109 0.77 -22.22 -7.28
CA TYR A 109 0.36 -21.85 -8.62
C TYR A 109 -1.13 -21.50 -8.62
N ASN A 110 -1.48 -20.33 -9.16
CA ASN A 110 -2.86 -19.84 -9.21
C ASN A 110 -3.46 -19.85 -10.63
N GLY A 111 -2.82 -20.51 -11.60
CA GLY A 111 -3.23 -20.48 -13.00
C GLY A 111 -2.42 -19.52 -13.87
N ASN A 112 -1.73 -18.54 -13.27
CA ASN A 112 -0.93 -17.54 -13.99
C ASN A 112 0.51 -17.46 -13.46
N LEU A 113 0.68 -17.44 -12.14
CA LEU A 113 1.93 -17.16 -11.47
C LEU A 113 2.35 -18.31 -10.56
N PHE A 114 3.65 -18.51 -10.46
CA PHE A 114 4.30 -19.46 -9.56
C PHE A 114 4.96 -18.71 -8.41
N GLN A 115 4.61 -19.07 -7.18
CA GLN A 115 5.17 -18.49 -5.96
C GLN A 115 5.91 -19.58 -5.19
N LYS A 116 7.21 -19.39 -4.91
CA LYS A 116 7.94 -20.33 -4.04
C LYS A 116 7.72 -19.94 -2.58
N ILE A 117 7.52 -20.94 -1.74
CA ILE A 117 7.40 -20.77 -0.29
C ILE A 117 8.26 -21.77 0.46
N HIS A 118 8.72 -21.38 1.64
CA HIS A 118 9.48 -22.23 2.54
C HIS A 118 9.08 -22.00 4.00
N LEU A 119 8.63 -23.06 4.65
CA LEU A 119 8.31 -23.07 6.08
C LEU A 119 9.56 -23.43 6.89
N LEU A 120 10.04 -22.49 7.68
CA LEU A 120 11.22 -22.66 8.53
C LEU A 120 10.91 -23.54 9.74
N ASP A 121 11.95 -24.05 10.40
CA ASP A 121 11.81 -24.92 11.57
C ASP A 121 11.18 -24.21 12.77
N ASN A 122 11.32 -22.87 12.85
CA ASN A 122 10.65 -22.02 13.83
C ASN A 122 9.20 -21.68 13.45
N HIS A 123 8.66 -22.30 12.40
CA HIS A 123 7.34 -22.05 11.83
C HIS A 123 7.17 -20.68 11.14
N ASP A 124 8.24 -19.93 10.93
CA ASP A 124 8.20 -18.73 10.08
C ASP A 124 8.09 -19.10 8.60
N LEU A 125 7.52 -18.20 7.81
CA LEU A 125 7.30 -18.39 6.39
C LEU A 125 8.18 -17.46 5.56
N GLU A 126 9.00 -18.05 4.70
CA GLU A 126 9.66 -17.33 3.62
C GLU A 126 8.77 -17.38 2.37
N LEU A 127 8.37 -16.21 1.89
CA LEU A 127 7.58 -16.01 0.69
C LEU A 127 8.45 -15.33 -0.37
N PHE A 128 8.78 -16.05 -1.44
CA PHE A 128 9.67 -15.56 -2.51
C PHE A 128 8.86 -14.96 -3.64
N ASP A 129 9.37 -13.91 -4.29
CA ASP A 129 8.68 -13.21 -5.39
C ASP A 129 8.08 -14.16 -6.45
N ASP A 130 6.96 -13.75 -7.04
CA ASP A 130 6.25 -14.51 -8.05
C ASP A 130 6.97 -14.49 -9.41
N SER A 131 6.62 -15.46 -10.25
CA SER A 131 7.01 -15.45 -11.66
C SER A 131 6.00 -16.20 -12.51
N ASN A 132 5.81 -15.75 -13.76
CA ASN A 132 5.04 -16.49 -14.76
C ASN A 132 5.79 -17.72 -15.31
N ASP A 133 7.08 -17.88 -15.03
CA ASP A 133 7.88 -19.02 -15.43
C ASP A 133 8.27 -19.89 -14.22
N TYR A 134 7.93 -21.17 -14.30
CA TYR A 134 8.18 -22.12 -13.22
C TYR A 134 9.68 -22.25 -12.89
N GLN A 135 10.58 -22.27 -13.89
CA GLN A 135 12.01 -22.44 -13.63
C GLN A 135 12.62 -21.20 -12.97
N THR A 136 12.11 -20.03 -13.30
CA THR A 136 12.48 -18.75 -12.72
C THR A 136 12.04 -18.69 -11.26
N ALA A 137 10.77 -19.01 -10.96
CA ALA A 137 10.25 -19.09 -9.59
C ALA A 137 11.09 -19.99 -8.66
N LEU A 138 11.65 -21.09 -9.19
CA LEU A 138 12.53 -21.96 -8.41
C LEU A 138 13.84 -21.28 -7.98
N LYS A 139 14.38 -20.39 -8.81
CA LYS A 139 15.70 -19.77 -8.66
C LYS A 139 15.70 -18.42 -7.96
N ILE A 140 14.54 -17.77 -7.84
CA ILE A 140 14.38 -16.50 -7.10
C ILE A 140 14.94 -16.64 -5.68
N LEU A 141 15.72 -15.66 -5.25
CA LEU A 141 16.32 -15.59 -3.91
C LEU A 141 15.67 -14.51 -3.05
N ASP A 142 15.16 -13.47 -3.68
CA ASP A 142 14.43 -12.39 -3.04
C ASP A 142 13.15 -12.94 -2.39
N LYS A 143 12.95 -12.55 -1.14
CA LYS A 143 11.90 -13.09 -0.28
C LYS A 143 11.54 -12.11 0.82
N GLN A 144 10.29 -12.21 1.24
CA GLN A 144 9.79 -11.63 2.48
C GLN A 144 9.75 -12.72 3.55
N LEU A 145 10.18 -12.37 4.77
CA LEU A 145 10.10 -13.25 5.93
C LEU A 145 8.89 -12.84 6.78
N TYR A 146 7.96 -13.77 6.95
CA TYR A 146 6.80 -13.60 7.80
C TYR A 146 6.95 -14.46 9.05
N HIS A 147 6.72 -13.86 10.22
CA HIS A 147 6.86 -14.54 11.50
C HIS A 147 5.56 -15.25 11.89
N SER A 148 5.67 -16.46 12.44
CA SER A 148 4.51 -17.22 12.89
C SER A 148 3.77 -16.51 14.03
N GLY A 149 2.45 -16.44 13.92
CA GLY A 149 1.57 -15.80 14.89
C GLY A 149 0.86 -14.57 14.33
N SER A 150 -0.16 -14.12 15.06
CA SER A 150 -0.85 -12.87 14.77
C SER A 150 -0.08 -11.68 15.33
N LEU A 151 -0.29 -10.50 14.72
CA LEU A 151 0.24 -9.27 15.29
C LEU A 151 -0.38 -9.04 16.69
N PRO A 152 0.41 -8.65 17.71
CA PRO A 152 -0.13 -8.21 18.98
C PRO A 152 -1.20 -7.11 18.80
N ASP A 153 -2.29 -7.17 19.58
CA ASP A 153 -3.42 -6.25 19.42
C ASP A 153 -3.03 -4.76 19.60
N ASP A 154 -2.00 -4.49 20.40
CA ASP A 154 -1.44 -3.15 20.61
C ASP A 154 -0.68 -2.61 19.39
N LEU A 155 -0.24 -3.49 18.48
CA LEU A 155 0.38 -3.11 17.22
C LEU A 155 -0.62 -2.99 16.05
N ARG A 156 -1.86 -3.45 16.23
CA ARG A 156 -2.94 -3.42 15.22
C ARG A 156 -3.60 -2.04 15.15
N ALA A 157 -2.83 -1.02 14.76
CA ALA A 157 -3.33 0.33 14.55
C ALA A 157 -3.62 0.58 13.07
N SER A 158 -4.81 1.11 12.77
CA SER A 158 -5.15 1.63 11.44
C SER A 158 -5.44 3.14 11.50
N PRO A 159 -4.93 3.98 10.58
CA PRO A 159 -5.30 5.39 10.47
C PRO A 159 -6.82 5.61 10.38
N LYS A 160 -7.54 4.70 9.71
CA LYS A 160 -9.00 4.74 9.58
C LYS A 160 -9.71 4.66 10.93
N ASP A 161 -9.10 4.02 11.93
CA ASP A 161 -9.66 3.96 13.28
C ASP A 161 -9.80 5.34 13.92
N LEU A 162 -9.09 6.36 13.43
CA LEU A 162 -9.16 7.72 13.97
C LEU A 162 -10.13 8.61 13.19
N ASP A 163 -10.58 8.20 12.01
CA ASP A 163 -11.31 9.09 11.11
C ASP A 163 -12.61 9.61 11.72
N GLY A 164 -12.82 10.94 11.65
CA GLY A 164 -13.98 11.64 12.17
C GLY A 164 -14.12 11.64 13.69
N LYS A 165 -13.09 11.20 14.44
CA LYS A 165 -13.13 11.11 15.91
C LYS A 165 -12.54 12.35 16.57
N TYR A 166 -13.01 12.59 17.79
CA TYR A 166 -12.52 13.64 18.66
C TYR A 166 -12.08 13.05 20.00
N TYR A 167 -10.91 13.44 20.48
CA TYR A 167 -10.38 12.97 21.76
C TYR A 167 -10.11 14.17 22.67
N VAL A 168 -10.78 14.24 23.82
CA VAL A 168 -10.69 15.35 24.79
C VAL A 168 -9.61 15.06 25.81
N ASN A 169 -8.79 16.06 26.12
CA ASN A 169 -7.73 15.96 27.10
C ASN A 169 -8.31 15.69 28.50
N SER A 170 -7.73 14.70 29.18
CA SER A 170 -8.13 14.29 30.54
C SER A 170 -7.94 15.38 31.60
N LEU A 171 -7.01 16.32 31.39
CA LEU A 171 -6.68 17.40 32.33
C LEU A 171 -7.42 18.70 32.02
N ASP A 172 -7.86 18.90 30.78
CA ASP A 172 -8.60 20.09 30.36
C ASP A 172 -9.71 19.72 29.37
N PHE A 173 -10.95 19.74 29.84
CA PHE A 173 -12.13 19.40 29.03
C PHE A 173 -12.37 20.35 27.85
N ARG A 174 -11.68 21.51 27.80
CA ARG A 174 -11.74 22.46 26.69
C ARG A 174 -10.78 22.10 25.57
N ASN A 175 -9.73 21.32 25.87
CA ASN A 175 -8.72 20.91 24.90
C ASN A 175 -9.11 19.57 24.28
N TYR A 176 -9.16 19.50 22.96
CA TYR A 176 -9.41 18.25 22.23
C TYR A 176 -8.62 18.18 20.93
N ILE A 177 -8.37 16.95 20.50
CA ILE A 177 -7.79 16.62 19.20
C ILE A 177 -8.90 16.14 18.28
N SER A 178 -8.97 16.67 17.07
CA SER A 178 -9.82 16.20 15.99
C SER A 178 -8.98 15.47 14.96
N PHE A 179 -9.40 14.26 14.63
CA PHE A 179 -8.82 13.48 13.53
C PHE A 179 -9.79 13.49 12.35
N ASN A 180 -9.29 13.87 11.19
CA ASN A 180 -10.01 13.82 9.92
C ASN A 180 -9.02 13.33 8.86
N THR A 181 -9.24 12.14 8.34
CA THR A 181 -8.38 11.54 7.32
C THR A 181 -8.94 11.84 5.93
N GLY A 182 -8.07 12.20 4.98
CA GLY A 182 -8.41 12.27 3.56
C GLY A 182 -8.99 13.58 3.00
N ILE A 183 -9.57 14.51 3.78
CA ILE A 183 -10.15 15.76 3.21
C ILE A 183 -9.88 17.02 4.05
N ARG A 184 -9.68 16.92 5.37
CA ARG A 184 -9.38 18.08 6.24
C ARG A 184 -8.20 17.79 7.14
N ASN A 185 -7.39 18.81 7.45
CA ASN A 185 -6.28 18.66 8.38
C ASN A 185 -6.81 18.27 9.77
N SER A 186 -6.19 17.27 10.38
CA SER A 186 -6.38 16.96 11.79
C SER A 186 -5.81 18.11 12.63
N TYR A 187 -6.35 18.41 13.82
CA TYR A 187 -5.90 19.55 14.63
C TYR A 187 -6.12 19.35 16.13
N GLU A 188 -5.36 20.08 16.94
CA GLU A 188 -5.65 20.28 18.36
C GLU A 188 -6.31 21.65 18.56
N ALA A 189 -7.43 21.68 19.27
CA ALA A 189 -8.20 22.88 19.53
C ALA A 189 -8.53 23.04 21.02
N ILE A 190 -8.52 24.30 21.48
CA ILE A 190 -8.90 24.71 22.82
C ILE A 190 -10.10 25.64 22.72
N VAL A 191 -11.21 25.29 23.36
CA VAL A 191 -12.41 26.14 23.46
C VAL A 191 -12.16 27.28 24.44
N GLN A 192 -12.25 28.51 23.96
CA GLN A 192 -12.02 29.73 24.73
C GLN A 192 -13.26 30.14 25.51
N SER A 193 -13.09 31.05 26.49
CA SER A 193 -14.18 31.60 27.30
C SER A 193 -15.22 32.40 26.52
N ASN A 194 -14.87 32.90 25.33
CA ASN A 194 -15.78 33.55 24.39
C ASN A 194 -16.44 32.56 23.40
N GLY A 195 -16.20 31.26 23.57
CA GLY A 195 -16.71 30.18 22.74
C GLY A 195 -16.02 29.98 21.38
N LEU A 196 -14.99 30.77 21.07
CA LEU A 196 -14.15 30.56 19.89
C LEU A 196 -13.17 29.40 20.09
N LEU A 197 -12.67 28.85 18.99
CA LEU A 197 -11.61 27.83 19.01
C LEU A 197 -10.26 28.49 18.79
N GLN A 198 -9.30 28.16 19.64
CA GLN A 198 -7.88 28.40 19.40
C GLN A 198 -7.24 27.09 18.93
N PHE A 199 -6.45 27.13 17.86
CA PHE A 199 -5.79 25.94 17.30
C PHE A 199 -4.31 25.95 17.66
N SER A 200 -3.93 25.12 18.64
CA SER A 200 -2.55 25.07 19.14
C SER A 200 -1.62 24.27 18.23
N ARG A 201 -2.15 23.25 17.55
CA ARG A 201 -1.41 22.40 16.60
C ARG A 201 -2.27 22.06 15.40
N TYR A 202 -1.67 22.11 14.21
CA TYR A 202 -2.21 21.52 12.99
C TYR A 202 -1.40 20.30 12.63
N PHE A 203 -2.09 19.22 12.30
CA PHE A 203 -1.50 17.98 11.84
C PHE A 203 -1.72 17.84 10.33
N HIS A 204 -0.74 17.26 9.65
CA HIS A 204 -0.93 16.84 8.28
C HIS A 204 -2.07 15.82 8.18
N PRO A 205 -2.74 15.74 7.01
CA PRO A 205 -3.86 14.82 6.80
C PRO A 205 -3.42 13.35 6.81
N GLU A 206 -2.14 13.09 6.56
CA GLU A 206 -1.57 11.74 6.58
C GLU A 206 -1.16 11.36 8.01
N ILE A 207 -1.73 10.25 8.49
CA ILE A 207 -1.39 9.65 9.79
C ILE A 207 -0.56 8.40 9.48
N LEU A 208 0.67 8.38 9.96
CA LEU A 208 1.56 7.24 9.80
C LEU A 208 1.37 6.25 10.95
N ILE A 209 1.55 4.96 10.67
CA ILE A 209 1.68 3.94 11.72
C ILE A 209 3.15 3.59 11.87
N LYS A 210 3.72 3.86 13.05
CA LYS A 210 5.11 3.54 13.40
C LYS A 210 5.15 2.71 14.67
N ASN A 211 5.62 1.47 14.57
CA ASN A 211 5.70 0.50 15.67
C ASN A 211 4.40 0.42 16.48
N GLY A 212 3.25 0.31 15.80
CA GLY A 212 1.93 0.23 16.43
C GLY A 212 1.36 1.55 16.95
N LYS A 213 2.04 2.68 16.71
CA LYS A 213 1.63 4.00 17.20
C LYS A 213 1.24 4.92 16.06
N TYR A 214 0.32 5.84 16.33
CA TYR A 214 -0.04 6.89 15.39
C TYR A 214 1.02 7.98 15.45
N ALA A 215 1.75 8.19 14.36
CA ALA A 215 2.69 9.28 14.20
C ALA A 215 2.07 10.34 13.28
N LEU A 216 1.78 11.51 13.84
CA LEU A 216 1.21 12.63 13.11
C LEU A 216 2.27 13.70 12.91
N LYS A 217 2.51 14.06 11.65
CA LYS A 217 3.38 15.17 11.32
C LYS A 217 2.70 16.49 11.68
N THR A 218 3.33 17.28 12.53
CA THR A 218 2.88 18.63 12.87
C THR A 218 3.62 19.67 12.05
N LEU A 219 2.91 20.73 11.67
CA LEU A 219 3.51 21.94 11.14
C LEU A 219 3.82 22.88 12.32
N ASP A 220 5.11 23.13 12.55
CA ASP A 220 5.50 24.29 13.35
C ASP A 220 5.27 25.56 12.51
N LEU A 221 4.35 26.41 12.95
CA LEU A 221 4.03 27.66 12.26
C LEU A 221 5.14 28.71 12.40
N SER A 222 6.09 28.50 13.32
CA SER A 222 7.21 29.40 13.60
C SER A 222 8.51 29.00 12.89
N ASP A 223 8.69 27.72 12.55
CA ASP A 223 9.81 27.22 11.74
C ASP A 223 9.38 26.05 10.85
N ALA A 224 9.05 26.37 9.59
CA ALA A 224 8.59 25.39 8.60
C ALA A 224 9.66 24.38 8.15
N SER A 225 10.92 24.51 8.61
CA SER A 225 12.04 23.66 8.19
C SER A 225 12.28 22.43 9.09
N ALA A 226 11.69 22.41 10.28
CA ALA A 226 11.83 21.31 11.23
C ALA A 226 10.52 20.50 11.29
N GLU A 227 10.50 19.35 10.62
CA GLU A 227 9.38 18.42 10.71
C GLU A 227 9.34 17.79 12.11
N HIS A 228 8.24 18.00 12.84
CA HIS A 228 8.04 17.43 14.16
C HIS A 228 6.92 16.39 14.09
N TYR A 229 7.11 15.24 14.72
CA TYR A 229 6.07 14.23 14.87
C TYR A 229 5.52 14.26 16.29
N VAL A 230 4.20 14.20 16.40
CA VAL A 230 3.51 13.88 17.64
C VAL A 230 3.06 12.44 17.56
N THR A 231 3.46 11.64 18.54
CA THR A 231 3.15 10.22 18.58
C THR A 231 2.07 9.95 19.62
N PHE A 232 1.05 9.19 19.21
CA PHE A 232 0.00 8.71 20.10
C PHE A 232 0.01 7.19 20.18
N SER A 233 0.07 6.68 21.40
CA SER A 233 -0.17 5.27 21.70
C SER A 233 -1.66 5.03 21.95
N ARG A 234 -2.21 3.96 21.38
CA ARG A 234 -3.58 3.51 21.68
C ARG A 234 -3.59 2.75 23.00
N VAL A 235 -4.24 3.33 24.02
CA VAL A 235 -4.41 2.65 25.33
C VAL A 235 -5.66 1.77 25.32
N SER A 236 -6.71 2.19 24.61
CA SER A 236 -7.93 1.41 24.39
C SER A 236 -8.66 1.90 23.14
N ALA A 237 -9.82 1.30 22.81
CA ALA A 237 -10.68 1.79 21.73
C ALA A 237 -11.16 3.25 21.91
N THR A 238 -11.12 3.77 23.14
CA THR A 238 -11.64 5.10 23.49
C THR A 238 -10.58 6.00 24.14
N CYS A 239 -9.32 5.58 24.21
CA CYS A 239 -8.27 6.32 24.90
C CYS A 239 -6.96 6.30 24.11
N LEU A 240 -6.43 7.50 23.87
CA LEU A 240 -5.09 7.73 23.31
C LEU A 240 -4.20 8.35 24.37
N LYS A 241 -2.90 8.08 24.29
CA LYS A 241 -1.87 8.73 25.10
C LYS A 241 -0.90 9.46 24.18
N ASP A 242 -0.70 10.76 24.40
CA ASP A 242 0.40 11.51 23.79
C ASP A 242 1.71 11.02 24.43
N ASP A 243 2.60 10.43 23.64
CA ASP A 243 3.81 9.77 24.15
C ASP A 243 4.88 10.77 24.62
N THR A 244 4.83 12.02 24.15
CA THR A 244 5.78 13.06 24.53
C THR A 244 5.39 13.65 25.89
N THR A 245 4.10 13.92 26.09
CA THR A 245 3.59 14.59 27.30
C THR A 245 3.02 13.63 28.34
N ASN A 246 2.82 12.36 27.99
CA ASN A 246 2.08 11.35 28.76
C ASN A 246 0.62 11.73 29.09
N GLN A 247 0.04 12.71 28.39
CA GLN A 247 -1.35 13.10 28.58
C GLN A 247 -2.30 12.09 27.93
N LEU A 248 -3.39 11.78 28.65
CA LEU A 248 -4.45 10.93 28.13
C LEU A 248 -5.54 11.77 27.48
N TYR A 249 -6.05 11.28 26.36
CA TYR A 249 -7.16 11.86 25.63
C TYR A 249 -8.27 10.82 25.42
N TYR A 250 -9.50 11.17 25.76
CA TYR A 250 -10.65 10.26 25.74
C TYR A 250 -11.63 10.61 24.61
N LEU A 251 -12.10 9.58 23.92
CA LEU A 251 -13.06 9.71 22.83
C LEU A 251 -14.33 10.42 23.29
N GLU A 252 -14.73 11.45 22.57
CA GLU A 252 -15.90 12.25 22.90
C GLU A 252 -16.70 12.63 21.65
N LYS A 253 -18.01 12.79 21.80
CA LYS A 253 -18.88 13.32 20.74
C LYS A 253 -19.05 14.82 20.95
N ASN A 254 -18.87 15.62 19.89
CA ASN A 254 -19.18 17.05 19.93
C ASN A 254 -18.45 17.81 21.07
N PRO A 255 -17.10 17.70 21.18
CA PRO A 255 -16.34 18.20 22.33
C PRO A 255 -16.53 19.71 22.55
N LYS A 256 -16.69 20.49 21.48
CA LYS A 256 -16.95 21.93 21.56
C LYS A 256 -18.23 22.22 22.33
N GLN A 257 -19.37 21.65 21.92
CA GLN A 257 -20.66 21.89 22.60
C GLN A 257 -20.59 21.47 24.06
N GLN A 258 -19.91 20.35 24.35
CA GLN A 258 -19.75 19.90 25.73
C GLN A 258 -18.92 20.86 26.58
N ALA A 259 -17.82 21.39 26.03
CA ALA A 259 -17.00 22.38 26.71
C ALA A 259 -17.78 23.68 26.97
N LEU A 260 -18.52 24.19 25.98
CA LEU A 260 -19.37 25.38 26.14
C LEU A 260 -20.40 25.18 27.26
N LYS A 261 -21.09 24.04 27.25
CA LYS A 261 -22.05 23.68 28.30
C LYS A 261 -21.39 23.62 29.69
N LYS A 262 -20.22 22.99 29.81
CA LYS A 262 -19.47 22.91 31.07
C LYS A 262 -18.96 24.28 31.55
N MET A 263 -18.70 25.20 30.62
CA MET A 263 -18.31 26.59 30.94
C MET A 263 -19.51 27.50 31.21
N GLY A 264 -20.75 27.03 31.03
CA GLY A 264 -21.96 27.86 31.19
C GLY A 264 -22.16 28.88 30.07
N ILE A 265 -21.58 28.65 28.88
CA ILE A 265 -21.73 29.52 27.71
C ILE A 265 -22.93 29.01 26.90
N GLU A 266 -24.02 29.79 26.86
CA GLU A 266 -25.13 29.54 25.94
C GLU A 266 -24.66 29.85 24.51
N GLU A 267 -24.85 28.91 23.58
CA GLU A 267 -24.55 29.18 22.17
C GLU A 267 -25.48 30.28 21.66
N PRO A 268 -24.97 31.29 20.92
CA PRO A 268 -25.86 32.13 20.14
C PRO A 268 -26.62 31.23 19.17
N ILE A 269 -27.94 31.20 19.30
CA ILE A 269 -28.82 30.51 18.35
C ILE A 269 -28.64 31.21 17.00
N THR A 270 -27.74 30.72 16.14
CA THR A 270 -27.76 31.07 14.72
C THR A 270 -29.01 30.44 14.12
N LYS A 271 -30.15 31.13 14.25
CA LYS A 271 -31.28 30.91 13.36
C LYS A 271 -30.80 31.30 11.97
N TYR A 272 -30.46 30.31 11.16
CA TYR A 272 -30.38 30.52 9.72
C TYR A 272 -31.78 30.94 9.27
N TYR A 273 -32.01 32.24 9.13
CA TYR A 273 -33.13 32.73 8.35
C TYR A 273 -32.83 32.37 6.90
N GLN A 274 -33.33 31.22 6.46
CA GLN A 274 -33.57 31.00 5.04
C GLN A 274 -34.60 32.06 4.64
N LYS A 275 -34.13 33.16 4.06
CA LYS A 275 -34.99 34.11 3.37
C LYS A 275 -35.64 33.29 2.27
N SER A 276 -36.93 33.00 2.40
CA SER A 276 -37.71 32.30 1.36
C SER A 276 -37.49 33.07 0.06
N ASN A 277 -36.95 32.38 -0.95
CA ASN A 277 -36.72 32.92 -2.30
C ASN A 277 -37.97 33.68 -2.76
N SER A 278 -37.87 35.01 -2.84
CA SER A 278 -38.74 35.79 -3.70
C SER A 278 -38.41 35.41 -5.14
N LYS A 279 -39.43 34.93 -5.87
CA LYS A 279 -39.41 34.59 -7.30
C LYS A 279 -38.49 35.52 -8.09
N ILE A 280 -37.44 34.95 -8.69
CA ILE A 280 -36.76 35.53 -9.84
C ILE A 280 -37.21 34.67 -11.03
N GLU A 281 -37.93 35.30 -11.96
CA GLU A 281 -38.37 34.68 -13.22
C GLU A 281 -37.15 34.28 -14.05
N SER A 282 -37.12 33.02 -14.48
CA SER A 282 -36.11 32.48 -15.40
C SER A 282 -36.40 32.92 -16.82
N LYS A 283 -35.49 33.67 -17.45
CA LYS A 283 -35.40 33.75 -18.92
C LYS A 283 -34.44 32.67 -19.39
N THR A 284 -34.97 31.69 -20.10
CA THR A 284 -34.23 30.71 -20.91
C THR A 284 -33.78 31.36 -22.21
N TYR A 285 -32.50 31.21 -22.57
CA TYR A 285 -31.98 31.52 -23.90
C TYR A 285 -31.95 30.22 -24.71
N ASP A 286 -32.71 30.20 -25.80
CA ASP A 286 -32.75 29.13 -26.79
C ASP A 286 -31.80 29.54 -27.93
N PHE A 287 -30.78 28.72 -28.19
CA PHE A 287 -29.83 28.91 -29.28
C PHE A 287 -30.06 27.83 -30.33
N ALA A 288 -30.80 28.17 -31.39
CA ALA A 288 -30.53 27.80 -32.77
C ALA A 288 -31.69 28.27 -33.67
N ASP A 289 -31.36 29.05 -34.70
CA ASP A 289 -31.63 28.74 -36.12
C ASP A 289 -32.07 29.98 -36.92
N ASP A 290 -31.10 30.71 -37.45
CA ASP A 290 -31.18 31.29 -38.79
C ASP A 290 -29.80 31.21 -39.47
N GLN A 291 -29.65 30.21 -40.33
CA GLN A 291 -28.79 30.33 -41.51
C GLN A 291 -29.30 31.49 -42.36
N ASP A 292 -28.43 32.44 -42.68
CA ASP A 292 -28.10 32.82 -44.06
C ASP A 292 -26.96 33.86 -44.06
N ASP A 293 -25.75 33.36 -44.29
CA ASP A 293 -24.82 33.71 -45.37
C ASP A 293 -25.07 35.02 -46.17
N ASP A 294 -24.36 36.10 -45.82
CA ASP A 294 -23.70 37.01 -46.78
C ASP A 294 -22.79 38.04 -46.09
N TYR A 295 -21.54 37.61 -45.97
CA TYR A 295 -20.39 38.45 -45.66
C TYR A 295 -20.02 39.29 -46.90
N TYR A 296 -20.15 40.62 -46.77
CA TYR A 296 -19.91 41.73 -47.72
C TYR A 296 -21.08 42.17 -48.61
N ASP A 297 -21.61 43.35 -48.30
CA ASP A 297 -21.77 44.49 -49.23
C ASP A 297 -22.21 45.73 -48.40
N THR A 298 -21.32 46.68 -48.18
CA THR A 298 -21.19 48.00 -48.84
C THR A 298 -22.10 49.10 -48.31
N TYR A 299 -21.46 50.27 -48.26
CA TYR A 299 -21.95 51.60 -47.98
C TYR A 299 -23.29 51.97 -48.65
N ASP A 300 -23.85 53.05 -48.11
CA ASP A 300 -24.86 53.95 -48.67
C ASP A 300 -26.31 53.71 -48.22
N ASP A 301 -26.75 54.64 -47.36
CA ASP A 301 -27.93 55.50 -47.56
C ASP A 301 -28.67 55.77 -46.25
N PHE A 302 -28.07 56.65 -45.44
CA PHE A 302 -28.85 57.56 -44.62
C PHE A 302 -29.55 58.56 -45.53
N ASN A 303 -30.75 58.19 -45.96
CA ASN A 303 -31.78 59.13 -46.31
C ASN A 303 -33.12 58.45 -46.10
N LEU A 304 -33.84 58.84 -45.06
CA LEU A 304 -35.24 59.25 -45.23
C LEU A 304 -35.63 60.17 -44.08
N ASN A 305 -35.79 61.41 -44.50
CA ASN A 305 -36.45 62.50 -43.81
C ASN A 305 -37.98 62.25 -43.84
N GLU A 306 -38.65 62.77 -42.81
CA GLU A 306 -40.06 63.20 -42.73
C GLU A 306 -41.23 62.20 -42.67
N GLY A 307 -42.12 62.45 -41.69
CA GLY A 307 -43.47 61.91 -41.59
C GLY A 307 -44.20 62.30 -40.29
N ASP A 308 -44.77 63.51 -40.29
CA ASP A 308 -45.73 64.15 -39.36
C ASP A 308 -45.23 64.83 -38.05
#